data_AF-Q584I7-F1
#
_entry.id   AF-Q584I7-F1
#
_cell.length_a   1.000
_cell.length_b   1.000
_cell.length_c   1.000
_cell.angle_alpha   90.00
_cell.angle_beta   90.00
_cell.angle_gamma   90.00
#
_symmetry.space_group_name_H-M   'P 1'
#
loop_
_entity.id
_entity.type
_entity.pdbx_description
1 polymer ?
#
loop_
_entity_poly.entity_id
_entity_poly.type
_entity_poly.pdbx_seq_one_letter_code
_entity_poly.pdbx_strand_id
1 'polypeptide(L)'
;MTKRHSGRGVETSPDLAFIKRGHLNMLIHTKDGERRLVPVDSLAFIDDPQLVRGRTMDRVNFNNECVFKVTLEFTEPIPCMEEIAVREMTDWVLCSCKGNYSFYSPVEKLLVLQNCMVCVQSNVLPLVDPFILVLFYDEGSWVVERVLK
;
A
#
# COMPACT_ATOMS: atom_id res chain seq x y z
N MET A 1 23.50 10.72 -10.54
CA MET A 1 23.69 9.41 -9.87
C MET A 1 22.33 8.79 -9.61
N THR A 2 21.77 8.08 -10.59
CA THR A 2 20.52 7.31 -10.42
C THR A 2 20.93 5.86 -10.21
N LYS A 3 21.02 5.43 -8.94
CA LYS A 3 21.20 4.03 -8.59
C LYS A 3 19.94 3.29 -9.02
N ARG A 4 20.07 2.42 -10.03
CA ARG A 4 19.06 1.46 -10.48
C ARG A 4 18.43 0.77 -9.26
N HIS A 5 17.14 1.01 -9.01
CA HIS A 5 16.35 0.36 -7.96
C HIS A 5 15.81 -1.01 -8.37
N SER A 6 16.05 -1.44 -9.60
CA SER A 6 15.52 -2.66 -10.22
C SER A 6 16.14 -3.98 -9.71
N GLY A 7 16.53 -4.06 -8.44
CA GLY A 7 17.09 -5.28 -7.84
C GLY A 7 17.20 -5.29 -6.31
N ARG A 8 16.69 -4.28 -5.61
CA ARG A 8 16.65 -4.30 -4.14
C ARG A 8 15.37 -5.02 -3.72
N GLY A 9 15.50 -6.16 -3.05
CA GLY A 9 14.36 -6.82 -2.41
C GLY A 9 13.64 -5.87 -1.44
N VAL A 10 12.38 -6.18 -1.14
CA VAL A 10 11.58 -5.40 -0.18
C VAL A 10 12.26 -5.45 1.19
N GLU A 11 12.42 -4.28 1.82
CA GLU A 11 12.90 -4.19 3.20
C GLU A 11 11.75 -4.46 4.16
N THR A 12 11.89 -5.45 5.03
CA THR A 12 10.80 -5.91 5.89
C THR A 12 11.20 -5.92 7.37
N SER A 13 10.25 -5.63 8.26
CA SER A 13 10.37 -6.06 9.66
C SER A 13 10.61 -7.59 9.74
N PRO A 14 11.33 -8.11 10.75
CA PRO A 14 11.70 -9.53 10.80
C PRO A 14 10.53 -10.51 10.71
N ASP A 15 9.39 -10.16 11.31
CA ASP A 15 8.16 -10.95 11.31
C ASP A 15 7.40 -10.89 9.98
N LEU A 16 7.81 -10.00 9.07
CA LEU A 16 7.25 -9.81 7.74
C LEU A 16 8.22 -10.22 6.61
N ALA A 17 9.31 -10.92 6.94
CA ALA A 17 10.36 -11.32 6.00
C ALA A 17 9.90 -12.24 4.86
N PHE A 18 8.70 -12.82 4.98
CA PHE A 18 8.07 -13.61 3.93
C PHE A 18 7.51 -12.77 2.78
N ILE A 19 7.48 -11.43 2.88
CA ILE A 19 6.97 -10.57 1.82
C ILE A 19 8.04 -10.42 0.73
N LYS A 20 7.72 -10.89 -0.47
CA LYS A 20 8.62 -10.89 -1.63
C LYS A 20 8.60 -9.57 -2.38
N ARG A 21 7.39 -9.06 -2.66
CA ARG A 21 7.15 -7.84 -3.45
C ARG A 21 5.75 -7.31 -3.19
N GLY A 22 5.46 -6.11 -3.65
CA GLY A 22 4.11 -5.57 -3.66
C GLY A 22 3.96 -4.39 -4.60
N HIS A 23 2.71 -4.06 -4.92
CA HIS A 23 2.38 -2.96 -5.83
C HIS A 23 1.03 -2.33 -5.49
N LEU A 24 0.89 -1.03 -5.72
CA LEU A 24 -0.39 -0.33 -5.61
C LEU A 24 -1.27 -0.72 -6.80
N ASN A 25 -2.40 -1.36 -6.53
CA ASN A 25 -3.35 -1.74 -7.59
C ASN A 25 -4.22 -0.55 -8.00
N MET A 26 -4.77 0.14 -6.99
CA MET A 26 -5.78 1.17 -7.22
C MET A 26 -5.90 2.11 -6.03
N LEU A 27 -6.38 3.31 -6.34
CA LEU A 27 -6.85 4.29 -5.38
C LEU A 27 -8.35 4.46 -5.59
N ILE A 28 -9.13 4.29 -4.54
CA ILE A 28 -10.59 4.42 -4.57
C ILE A 28 -10.93 5.71 -3.85
N HIS A 29 -11.69 6.60 -4.48
CA HIS A 29 -12.25 7.79 -3.83
C HIS A 29 -13.75 7.62 -3.68
N THR A 30 -14.25 7.81 -2.47
CA THR A 30 -15.66 7.68 -2.10
C THR A 30 -16.17 9.02 -1.64
N LYS A 31 -17.11 9.60 -2.39
CA LYS A 31 -17.75 10.86 -2.04
C LYS A 31 -19.24 10.75 -2.28
N ASP A 32 -20.04 11.20 -1.31
CA ASP A 32 -21.51 11.16 -1.38
C ASP A 32 -22.09 9.76 -1.70
N GLY A 33 -21.38 8.71 -1.26
CA GLY A 33 -21.76 7.31 -1.51
C GLY A 33 -21.31 6.75 -2.87
N GLU A 34 -20.86 7.59 -3.79
CA GLU A 34 -20.30 7.17 -5.06
C GLU A 34 -18.82 6.81 -4.93
N ARG A 35 -18.42 5.70 -5.56
CA ARG A 35 -17.03 5.26 -5.62
C ARG A 35 -16.49 5.50 -7.03
N ARG A 36 -15.42 6.29 -7.12
CA ARG A 36 -14.61 6.42 -8.34
C ARG A 36 -13.26 5.73 -8.16
N LEU A 37 -12.81 5.08 -9.23
CA LEU A 37 -11.43 4.63 -9.35
C LEU A 37 -10.57 5.80 -9.81
N VAL A 38 -9.45 6.01 -9.12
CA VAL A 38 -8.45 7.01 -9.45
C VAL A 38 -7.24 6.29 -10.06
N PRO A 39 -6.77 6.71 -11.25
CA PRO A 39 -5.55 6.18 -11.83
C PRO A 39 -4.35 6.38 -10.91
N VAL A 40 -3.55 5.32 -10.77
CA VAL A 40 -2.30 5.30 -9.99
C VAL A 40 -1.08 5.05 -10.87
N ASP A 41 -1.27 5.10 -12.18
CA ASP A 41 -0.24 4.95 -13.22
C ASP A 41 0.68 6.17 -13.35
N SER A 42 0.46 7.20 -12.54
CA SER A 42 1.24 8.45 -12.51
C SER A 42 1.17 9.10 -11.14
N LEU A 43 1.90 10.21 -10.96
CA LEU A 43 1.84 11.04 -9.76
C LEU A 43 0.62 11.98 -9.74
N ALA A 44 -0.24 11.97 -10.75
CA ALA A 44 -1.31 12.96 -10.91
C ALA A 44 -2.28 13.03 -9.71
N PHE A 45 -2.52 11.90 -9.03
CA PHE A 45 -3.41 11.87 -7.86
C PHE A 45 -2.87 12.66 -6.65
N ILE A 46 -1.58 12.97 -6.61
CA ILE A 46 -0.93 13.77 -5.55
C ILE A 46 -1.28 15.27 -5.69
N ASP A 47 -1.72 15.68 -6.88
CA ASP A 47 -2.17 17.05 -7.17
C ASP A 47 -3.70 17.16 -7.24
N ASP A 48 -4.46 16.07 -7.08
CA ASP A 48 -5.93 16.08 -7.12
C ASP A 48 -6.52 16.71 -5.83
N PRO A 49 -7.17 17.89 -5.90
CA PRO A 49 -7.75 18.55 -4.73
C PRO A 49 -8.88 17.76 -4.06
N GLN A 50 -9.49 16.82 -4.78
CA GLN A 50 -10.51 15.93 -4.19
C GLN A 50 -9.91 14.83 -3.33
N LEU A 51 -8.60 14.54 -3.46
CA LEU A 51 -7.92 13.48 -2.70
C LEU A 51 -7.04 14.07 -1.60
N VAL A 52 -6.51 15.27 -1.83
CA VAL A 52 -5.56 15.94 -0.94
C VAL A 52 -6.29 16.74 0.12
N ARG A 53 -6.06 16.39 1.39
CA ARG A 53 -6.52 17.16 2.56
C ARG A 53 -5.67 18.40 2.79
N GLY A 54 -4.38 18.33 2.50
CA GLY A 54 -3.46 19.44 2.70
C GLY A 54 -2.03 19.13 2.27
N ARG A 55 -1.28 20.17 1.97
CA ARG A 55 0.10 20.10 1.47
C ARG A 55 1.02 21.01 2.29
N THR A 56 2.18 20.48 2.65
CA THR A 56 3.35 21.21 3.13
C THR A 56 4.52 20.97 2.16
N MET A 57 5.68 21.58 2.40
CA MET A 57 6.88 21.29 1.59
C MET A 57 7.29 19.81 1.63
N ASP A 58 7.09 19.16 2.79
CA ASP A 58 7.57 17.80 3.01
C ASP A 58 6.51 16.73 2.81
N ARG A 59 5.22 17.09 2.83
CA ARG A 59 4.12 16.11 2.82
C ARG A 59 2.90 16.59 2.04
N VAL A 60 2.37 15.70 1.23
CA VAL A 60 1.01 15.77 0.68
C VAL A 60 0.17 14.75 1.44
N ASN A 61 -0.80 15.23 2.23
CA ASN A 61 -1.65 14.39 3.07
C ASN A 61 -2.98 14.14 2.35
N PHE A 62 -3.43 12.88 2.36
CA PHE A 62 -4.69 12.50 1.73
C PHE A 62 -5.86 12.61 2.72
N ASN A 63 -7.07 12.70 2.18
CA ASN A 63 -8.30 12.75 2.98
C ASN A 63 -8.78 11.35 3.39
N ASN A 64 -9.82 11.30 4.22
CA ASN A 64 -10.45 10.06 4.66
C ASN A 64 -11.39 9.43 3.61
N GLU A 65 -11.71 10.16 2.55
CA GLU A 65 -12.59 9.74 1.45
C GLU A 65 -11.86 8.85 0.44
N CYS A 66 -10.54 8.71 0.55
CA CYS A 66 -9.77 7.82 -0.32
C CYS A 66 -9.18 6.61 0.40
N VAL A 67 -9.05 5.50 -0.33
CA VAL A 67 -8.52 4.23 0.13
C VAL A 67 -7.55 3.67 -0.90
N PHE A 68 -6.32 3.42 -0.46
CA PHE A 68 -5.28 2.76 -1.24
C PHE A 68 -5.43 1.25 -1.12
N LYS A 69 -5.30 0.54 -2.25
CA LYS A 69 -5.35 -0.92 -2.33
C LYS A 69 -4.03 -1.47 -2.86
N VAL A 70 -3.28 -2.16 -2.02
CA VAL A 70 -1.94 -2.68 -2.35
C VAL A 70 -1.97 -4.19 -2.34
N THR A 71 -1.39 -4.83 -3.34
CA THR A 71 -1.17 -6.28 -3.34
C THR A 71 0.22 -6.54 -2.76
N LEU A 72 0.31 -7.47 -1.83
CA LEU A 72 1.57 -8.04 -1.36
C LEU A 72 1.64 -9.49 -1.83
N GLU A 73 2.79 -9.89 -2.33
CA GLU A 73 3.10 -11.25 -2.73
C GLU A 73 4.15 -11.82 -1.79
N PHE A 74 4.00 -13.10 -1.46
CA PHE A 74 4.82 -13.80 -0.49
C PHE A 74 5.91 -14.61 -1.19
N THR A 75 6.97 -14.94 -0.46
CA THR A 75 8.06 -15.79 -0.92
C THR A 75 7.60 -17.23 -1.07
N GLU A 76 6.69 -17.67 -0.22
CA GLU A 76 6.07 -18.98 -0.20
C GLU A 76 4.59 -18.88 0.23
N PRO A 77 3.73 -19.84 -0.13
CA PRO A 77 2.37 -19.88 0.38
C PRO A 77 2.34 -20.02 1.90
N ILE A 78 1.49 -19.24 2.57
CA ILE A 78 1.33 -19.20 4.03
C ILE A 78 -0.11 -19.59 4.40
N PRO A 79 -0.32 -20.33 5.50
CA PRO A 79 -1.65 -20.64 6.01
C PRO A 79 -2.47 -19.37 6.27
N CYS A 80 -3.68 -19.34 5.73
CA CYS A 80 -4.66 -18.32 6.09
C CYS A 80 -5.31 -18.66 7.43
N MET A 81 -5.86 -17.65 8.10
CA MET A 81 -6.59 -17.86 9.35
C MET A 81 -7.92 -18.57 9.09
N GLU A 82 -8.07 -19.80 9.61
CA GLU A 82 -9.21 -20.70 9.39
C GLU A 82 -10.58 -20.05 9.65
N GLU A 83 -10.65 -19.14 10.62
CA GLU A 83 -11.89 -18.51 11.08
C GLU A 83 -12.49 -17.52 10.08
N ILE A 84 -11.67 -16.97 9.17
CA ILE A 84 -12.05 -15.85 8.29
C ILE A 84 -11.69 -16.06 6.82
N ALA A 85 -10.88 -17.06 6.51
CA ALA A 85 -10.36 -17.28 5.17
C ALA A 85 -11.24 -18.21 4.32
N VAL A 86 -11.34 -17.88 3.03
CA VAL A 86 -12.03 -18.73 2.03
C VAL A 86 -11.10 -19.82 1.47
N ARG A 87 -9.82 -19.80 1.84
CA ARG A 87 -8.76 -20.68 1.35
C ARG A 87 -7.84 -21.06 2.50
N GLU A 88 -7.23 -22.24 2.40
CA GLU A 88 -6.31 -22.76 3.42
C GLU A 88 -4.96 -22.04 3.40
N MET A 89 -4.45 -21.73 2.21
CA MET A 89 -3.13 -21.14 2.00
C MET A 89 -3.22 -19.97 1.02
N THR A 90 -2.31 -19.01 1.14
CA THR A 90 -2.15 -17.94 0.15
C THR A 90 -0.69 -17.53 -0.02
N ASP A 91 -0.31 -17.22 -1.24
CA ASP A 91 0.95 -16.59 -1.62
C ASP A 91 0.80 -15.09 -1.91
N TRP A 92 -0.39 -14.52 -1.71
CA TRP A 92 -0.62 -13.08 -1.86
C TRP A 92 -1.80 -12.58 -1.03
N VAL A 93 -1.80 -11.29 -0.72
CA VAL A 93 -2.92 -10.61 -0.04
C VAL A 93 -3.20 -9.24 -0.62
N LEU A 94 -4.46 -8.83 -0.56
CA LEU A 94 -4.88 -7.45 -0.82
C LEU A 94 -4.97 -6.67 0.49
N CYS A 95 -4.24 -5.58 0.58
CA CYS A 95 -4.22 -4.67 1.72
C CYS A 95 -5.04 -3.42 1.43
N SER A 96 -5.58 -2.83 2.49
CA SER A 96 -6.36 -1.61 2.46
C SER A 96 -5.78 -0.59 3.43
N CYS A 97 -5.48 0.61 2.95
CA CYS A 97 -4.95 1.70 3.77
C CYS A 97 -5.80 2.96 3.53
N LYS A 98 -6.29 3.61 4.58
CA LYS A 98 -7.09 4.83 4.44
C LYS A 98 -6.20 6.05 4.18
N GLY A 99 -6.66 6.97 3.34
CA GLY A 99 -5.90 8.15 2.96
C GLY A 99 -5.55 9.07 4.12
N ASN A 100 -6.39 9.16 5.16
CA ASN A 100 -6.11 9.99 6.33
C ASN A 100 -4.93 9.51 7.19
N TYR A 101 -4.46 8.28 6.99
CA TYR A 101 -3.23 7.72 7.56
C TYR A 101 -2.11 7.60 6.53
N SER A 102 -2.26 8.26 5.37
CA SER A 102 -1.34 8.14 4.25
C SER A 102 -0.83 9.52 3.85
N PHE A 103 0.42 9.58 3.39
CA PHE A 103 0.98 10.79 2.83
C PHE A 103 2.02 10.46 1.76
N TYR A 104 2.19 11.38 0.82
CA TYR A 104 3.32 11.37 -0.10
C TYR A 104 4.38 12.37 0.37
N SER A 105 5.64 11.97 0.36
CA SER A 105 6.79 12.83 0.62
C SER A 105 7.39 13.30 -0.70
N PRO A 106 7.26 14.59 -1.09
CA PRO A 106 7.88 15.10 -2.31
C PRO A 106 9.41 15.08 -2.28
N VAL A 107 10.00 15.19 -1.08
CA VAL A 107 11.46 15.20 -0.85
C VAL A 107 12.04 13.81 -1.10
N GLU A 108 11.46 12.79 -0.47
CA GLU A 108 11.92 11.41 -0.59
C GLU A 108 11.36 10.70 -1.84
N LYS A 109 10.32 11.27 -2.46
CA LYS A 109 9.53 10.67 -3.55
C LYS A 109 8.91 9.33 -3.15
N LEU A 110 8.45 9.24 -1.91
CA LEU A 110 7.86 8.04 -1.33
C LEU A 110 6.39 8.27 -0.96
N LEU A 111 5.55 7.29 -1.28
CA LEU A 111 4.20 7.17 -0.77
C LEU A 111 4.24 6.30 0.49
N VAL A 112 3.84 6.88 1.61
CA VAL A 112 3.77 6.19 2.90
C VAL A 112 2.32 5.94 3.25
N LEU A 113 1.96 4.66 3.37
CA LEU A 113 0.63 4.20 3.76
C LEU A 113 0.74 3.59 5.16
N GLN A 114 0.18 4.27 6.16
CA GLN A 114 0.19 3.78 7.53
C GLN A 114 -1.13 3.08 7.84
N ASN A 115 -1.12 2.25 8.90
CA ASN A 115 -2.30 1.57 9.39
C ASN A 115 -2.99 0.72 8.30
N CYS A 116 -2.18 0.04 7.49
CA CYS A 116 -2.62 -0.88 6.46
C CYS A 116 -3.10 -2.19 7.10
N MET A 117 -4.20 -2.72 6.58
CA MET A 117 -4.78 -3.98 7.05
C MET A 117 -5.09 -4.88 5.87
N VAL A 118 -4.98 -6.20 6.05
CA VAL A 118 -5.39 -7.16 5.03
C VAL A 118 -6.90 -7.18 4.87
N CYS A 119 -7.39 -7.32 3.64
CA CYS A 119 -8.79 -7.55 3.38
C CYS A 119 -9.17 -8.94 3.94
N VAL A 120 -10.17 -8.96 4.84
CA VAL A 120 -10.50 -10.07 5.76
C VAL A 120 -10.57 -11.47 5.15
N GLN A 121 -10.87 -11.62 3.86
CA GLN A 121 -11.07 -12.93 3.21
C GLN A 121 -9.79 -13.75 3.00
N SER A 122 -8.61 -13.21 3.31
CA SER A 122 -7.32 -13.91 3.13
C SER A 122 -6.25 -13.45 4.11
N ASN A 123 -6.64 -13.13 5.35
CA ASN A 123 -5.64 -12.70 6.32
C ASN A 123 -4.75 -13.87 6.75
N VAL A 124 -3.49 -13.55 7.05
CA VAL A 124 -2.50 -14.45 7.61
C VAL A 124 -2.08 -13.91 8.97
N LEU A 125 -1.75 -14.78 9.91
CA LEU A 125 -1.49 -14.40 11.30
C LEU A 125 -0.48 -13.24 11.45
N PRO A 126 0.64 -13.19 10.69
CA PRO A 126 1.59 -12.08 10.81
C PRO A 126 1.03 -10.71 10.40
N LEU A 127 -0.07 -10.65 9.64
CA LEU A 127 -0.67 -9.42 9.11
C LEU A 127 -2.01 -9.06 9.77
N VAL A 128 -2.30 -9.65 10.94
CA VAL A 128 -3.47 -9.30 11.76
C VAL A 128 -3.38 -7.87 12.26
N ASP A 129 -2.22 -7.51 12.82
CA ASP A 129 -1.98 -6.15 13.31
C ASP A 129 -1.69 -5.20 12.15
N PRO A 130 -2.11 -3.93 12.25
CA PRO A 130 -1.82 -2.96 11.21
C PRO A 130 -0.32 -2.74 11.00
N PHE A 131 0.06 -2.50 9.75
CA PHE A 131 1.44 -2.28 9.32
C PHE A 131 1.57 -1.05 8.42
N ILE A 132 2.80 -0.69 8.07
CA ILE A 132 3.15 0.44 7.23
C ILE A 132 3.71 -0.10 5.91
N LEU A 133 3.24 0.48 4.80
CA LEU A 133 3.80 0.27 3.48
C LEU A 133 4.47 1.54 3.00
N VAL A 134 5.69 1.40 2.50
CA VAL A 134 6.42 2.49 1.84
C VAL A 134 6.58 2.10 0.38
N LEU A 135 6.09 2.94 -0.51
CA LEU A 135 6.10 2.70 -1.96
C LEU A 135 6.88 3.81 -2.66
N PHE A 136 7.56 3.44 -3.73
CA PHE A 136 8.17 4.38 -4.67
C PHE A 136 7.57 4.16 -6.06
N TYR A 137 7.64 5.20 -6.89
CA TYR A 137 7.14 5.13 -8.26
C TYR A 137 8.29 4.73 -9.21
N ASP A 138 8.11 3.62 -9.91
CA ASP A 138 9.07 3.00 -10.83
C ASP A 138 8.40 2.63 -12.15
N GLU A 139 8.97 3.10 -13.26
CA GLU A 139 8.58 2.74 -14.64
C GLU A 139 7.06 2.64 -14.90
N GLY A 140 6.25 3.57 -14.38
CA GLY A 140 4.79 3.58 -14.62
C GLY A 140 3.96 2.93 -13.51
N SER A 141 4.58 2.44 -12.44
CA SER A 141 3.90 1.71 -11.37
C SER A 141 4.41 2.10 -9.98
N TRP A 142 3.58 1.96 -8.95
CA TRP A 142 4.03 2.09 -7.57
C TRP A 142 4.39 0.73 -7.00
N VAL A 143 5.65 0.60 -6.58
CA VAL A 143 6.22 -0.63 -6.07
C VAL A 143 6.50 -0.47 -4.57
N VAL A 144 6.21 -1.49 -3.79
CA VAL A 144 6.53 -1.53 -2.36
C VAL A 144 8.04 -1.63 -2.19
N GLU A 145 8.64 -0.64 -1.53
CA GLU A 145 10.04 -0.64 -1.11
C GLU A 145 10.18 -1.28 0.28
N ARG A 146 9.27 -0.95 1.20
CA ARG A 146 9.36 -1.40 2.61
C ARG A 146 8.01 -1.82 3.18
N VAL A 147 8.04 -2.82 4.06
CA VAL A 147 6.92 -3.23 4.89
C VAL A 147 7.35 -3.29 6.34
N LEU A 148 6.77 -2.43 7.17
CA LEU A 148 7.20 -2.21 8.55
C LEU A 148 6.04 -2.43 9.51
N LYS A 149 6.32 -2.99 10.68
CA LYS A 149 5.45 -2.92 11.86
C LYS A 149 5.92 -1.86 12.82
#